data_AF-A0A1X7CY42-F1
#
_entry.id   AF-A0A1X7CY42-F1
#
_cell.length_a   1.000
_cell.length_b   1.000
_cell.length_c   1.000
_cell.angle_alpha   90.00
_cell.angle_beta   90.00
_cell.angle_gamma   90.00
#
_symmetry.space_group_name_H-M   'P 1'
#
loop_
_entity.id
_entity.type
_entity.pdbx_description
1 polymer ?
#
loop_
_entity_poly.entity_id
_entity_poly.type
_entity_poly.pdbx_seq_one_letter_code
_entity_poly.pdbx_strand_id
1 'polypeptide(L)'
;MQAVRAFGAPSSEENFAMRARLAIQYREGVQRLPLIRLDRQGFVVALTDDAGLPPIGLPRSARILAADVPLCELRLVARSLARDGDRALAMTLQPSRADDDTLFWQSLHSYVAAQAPLPDLPRQAVALQGSSARHAAHVNGVAATPDLQNGQSKALFTLPSHADAQFFAEWLEYHFAEIGARARSMSALAELTAMDRRRAGSEVAVVFHYRPDMSDARRCTEALCAWAVSEAATLFGLAVRCEITGTQRPTRQQSDTEIRLPFAS
;
A
#
# COMPACT_ATOMS: atom_id res chain seq x y z
N MET A 1 34.70 3.49 0.03
CA MET A 1 33.88 2.28 -0.18
C MET A 1 32.76 2.30 0.84
N GLN A 2 31.57 2.77 0.44
CA GLN A 2 30.40 2.89 1.31
C GLN A 2 29.65 1.56 1.36
N ALA A 3 29.31 1.14 2.58
CA ALA A 3 28.49 -0.03 2.85
C ALA A 3 27.08 0.17 2.31
N VAL A 4 26.72 -0.61 1.29
CA VAL A 4 25.34 -0.80 0.85
C VAL A 4 24.60 -1.48 1.99
N ARG A 5 23.77 -0.72 2.71
CA ARG A 5 22.83 -1.31 3.66
C ARG A 5 21.88 -2.18 2.87
N ALA A 6 21.92 -3.48 3.17
CA ALA A 6 20.94 -4.45 2.71
C ALA A 6 19.54 -3.92 3.04
N PHE A 7 18.75 -3.66 1.99
CA PHE A 7 17.33 -3.42 2.12
C PHE A 7 16.74 -4.67 2.80
N GLY A 8 16.04 -4.43 3.91
CA GLY A 8 15.43 -5.48 4.73
C GLY A 8 14.59 -6.42 3.86
N ALA A 9 14.68 -7.71 4.20
CA ALA A 9 13.92 -8.77 3.55
C ALA A 9 12.42 -8.38 3.47
N PRO A 10 11.73 -8.64 2.34
CA PRO A 10 10.30 -8.45 2.27
C PRO A 10 9.67 -9.31 3.37
N SER A 11 8.94 -8.67 4.28
CA SER A 11 8.16 -9.36 5.30
C SER A 11 7.29 -10.40 4.61
N SER A 12 7.39 -11.65 5.09
CA SER A 12 6.74 -12.86 4.61
C SER A 12 5.20 -12.80 4.66
N GLU A 13 4.59 -11.85 3.96
CA GLU A 13 3.24 -12.00 3.42
C GLU A 13 3.41 -12.72 2.08
N GLU A 14 2.84 -13.91 1.98
CA GLU A 14 2.79 -14.66 0.73
C GLU A 14 2.26 -13.73 -0.38
N ASN A 15 3.11 -13.42 -1.36
CA ASN A 15 2.85 -12.39 -2.37
C ASN A 15 1.47 -12.66 -2.99
N PHE A 16 0.57 -11.68 -2.91
CA PHE A 16 -0.80 -11.82 -3.38
C PHE A 16 -0.87 -12.38 -4.81
N ALA A 17 0.06 -11.98 -5.69
CA ALA A 17 0.16 -12.47 -7.06
C ALA A 17 0.33 -14.00 -7.14
N MET A 18 1.18 -14.57 -6.27
CA MET A 18 1.40 -16.01 -6.22
C MET A 18 0.16 -16.76 -5.73
N ARG A 19 -0.49 -16.25 -4.66
CA ARG A 19 -1.73 -16.85 -4.13
C ARG A 19 -2.88 -16.84 -5.14
N ALA A 20 -3.07 -15.70 -5.82
CA ALA A 20 -4.07 -15.57 -6.88
C ALA A 20 -3.66 -16.29 -8.19
N ARG A 21 -2.46 -16.89 -8.23
CA ARG A 21 -1.87 -17.55 -9.41
C ARG A 21 -1.95 -16.63 -10.64
N LEU A 22 -1.57 -15.37 -10.46
CA LEU A 22 -1.59 -14.40 -11.54
C LEU A 22 -0.55 -14.76 -12.61
N ALA A 23 -0.93 -14.61 -13.87
CA ALA A 23 -0.04 -14.82 -15.00
C ALA A 23 -0.35 -13.85 -16.14
N ILE A 24 0.65 -13.60 -16.97
CA ILE A 24 0.55 -12.72 -18.13
C ILE A 24 0.74 -13.55 -19.39
N GLN A 25 -0.15 -13.38 -20.36
CA GLN A 25 -0.05 -14.02 -21.66
C GLN A 25 -0.12 -12.96 -22.76
N TYR A 26 0.94 -12.79 -23.53
CA TYR A 26 0.92 -11.92 -24.71
C TYR A 26 -0.01 -12.48 -25.77
N ARG A 27 -0.73 -11.61 -26.48
CA ARG A 27 -1.69 -12.03 -27.52
C ARG A 27 -1.05 -12.83 -28.66
N GLU A 28 0.20 -12.53 -28.98
CA GLU A 28 0.97 -13.15 -30.06
C GLU A 28 1.70 -14.43 -29.61
N GLY A 29 1.71 -14.73 -28.30
CA GLY A 29 2.47 -15.84 -27.71
C GLY A 29 1.57 -16.87 -27.04
N VAL A 30 2.03 -18.13 -27.01
CA VAL A 30 1.36 -19.21 -26.27
C VAL A 30 1.85 -19.26 -24.81
N GLN A 31 3.06 -18.76 -24.55
CA GLN A 31 3.71 -18.78 -23.26
C GLN A 31 2.93 -17.96 -22.22
N ARG A 32 2.73 -18.56 -21.05
CA ARG A 32 2.23 -17.89 -19.85
C ARG A 32 3.41 -17.52 -18.97
N LEU A 33 3.49 -16.26 -18.59
CA LEU A 33 4.53 -15.70 -17.75
C LEU A 33 3.98 -15.56 -16.33
N PRO A 34 4.36 -16.42 -15.36
CA PRO A 34 3.85 -16.34 -14.00
C PRO A 34 4.26 -15.01 -13.35
N LEU A 35 3.30 -14.33 -12.73
CA LEU A 35 3.57 -13.12 -11.96
C LEU A 35 4.10 -13.52 -10.59
N ILE A 36 5.38 -13.29 -10.36
CA ILE A 36 6.05 -13.64 -9.10
C ILE A 36 5.97 -12.51 -8.08
N ARG A 37 5.87 -11.27 -8.55
CA ARG A 37 5.74 -10.10 -7.69
C ARG A 37 5.02 -8.96 -8.39
N LEU A 38 4.16 -8.30 -7.62
CA LEU A 38 3.56 -7.01 -7.95
C LEU A 38 4.04 -6.01 -6.91
N ASP A 39 4.85 -5.03 -7.33
CA ASP A 39 5.42 -4.03 -6.42
C ASP A 39 5.63 -2.68 -7.12
N ARG A 40 6.35 -1.76 -6.47
CA ARG A 40 6.68 -0.41 -6.97
C ARG A 40 7.32 -0.37 -8.35
N GLN A 41 7.94 -1.47 -8.80
CA GLN A 41 8.58 -1.55 -10.10
C GLN A 41 7.58 -1.91 -11.21
N GLY A 42 6.46 -2.52 -10.84
CA GLY A 42 5.41 -2.97 -11.73
C GLY A 42 5.13 -4.46 -11.58
N PHE A 43 4.85 -5.10 -12.71
CA PHE A 43 4.58 -6.52 -12.83
C PHE A 43 5.89 -7.27 -13.05
N VAL A 44 6.35 -8.03 -12.07
CA VAL A 44 7.57 -8.84 -12.21
C VAL A 44 7.18 -10.27 -12.52
N VAL A 45 7.54 -10.73 -13.72
CA VAL A 45 7.23 -12.09 -14.19
C VAL A 45 8.48 -12.95 -14.24
N ALA A 46 8.32 -14.24 -13.92
CA ALA A 46 9.35 -15.24 -14.14
C ALA A 46 9.39 -15.68 -15.59
N LEU A 47 10.60 -15.88 -16.11
CA LEU A 47 10.86 -16.32 -17.48
C LEU A 47 11.50 -17.71 -17.44
N THR A 48 10.99 -18.61 -18.27
CA THR A 48 11.58 -19.94 -18.47
C THR A 48 12.74 -19.91 -19.47
N ASP A 49 12.64 -19.03 -20.46
CA ASP A 49 13.61 -18.74 -21.51
C ASP A 49 13.44 -17.27 -21.98
N ASP A 50 14.44 -16.75 -22.68
CA ASP A 50 14.40 -15.43 -23.31
C ASP A 50 14.00 -15.48 -24.80
N ALA A 51 13.83 -16.69 -25.34
CA ALA A 51 13.44 -16.92 -26.72
C ALA A 51 11.98 -16.48 -26.94
N GLY A 52 11.78 -15.49 -27.82
CA GLY A 52 10.44 -15.01 -28.17
C GLY A 52 9.86 -13.97 -27.21
N LEU A 53 10.68 -13.42 -26.30
CA LEU A 53 10.25 -12.28 -25.50
C LEU A 53 10.00 -11.04 -26.36
N PRO A 54 9.00 -10.22 -26.02
CA PRO A 54 8.78 -8.98 -26.73
C PRO A 54 9.98 -8.03 -26.56
N PRO A 55 10.28 -7.21 -27.57
CA PRO A 55 11.32 -6.20 -27.44
C PRO A 55 10.99 -5.22 -26.32
N ILE A 56 12.02 -4.82 -25.56
CA ILE A 56 11.92 -3.82 -24.49
C ILE A 56 11.44 -2.48 -25.08
N GLY A 57 10.57 -1.80 -24.34
CA GLY A 57 10.14 -0.43 -24.64
C GLY A 57 8.91 -0.30 -25.55
N LEU A 58 8.47 -1.36 -26.23
CA LEU A 58 7.28 -1.30 -27.10
C LEU A 58 6.03 -1.85 -26.40
N PRO A 59 4.90 -1.11 -26.40
CA PRO A 59 3.65 -1.59 -25.83
C PRO A 59 3.04 -2.75 -26.63
N ARG A 60 2.75 -3.87 -25.95
CA ARG A 60 2.14 -5.09 -26.51
C ARG A 60 0.86 -5.46 -25.76
N SER A 61 -0.14 -5.95 -26.49
CA SER A 61 -1.37 -6.45 -25.90
C SER A 61 -1.14 -7.76 -25.16
N ALA A 62 -1.63 -7.83 -23.94
CA ALA A 62 -1.53 -8.99 -23.07
C ALA A 62 -2.84 -9.23 -22.32
N ARG A 63 -3.07 -10.49 -21.97
CA ARG A 63 -4.11 -10.94 -21.05
C ARG A 63 -3.50 -11.14 -19.68
N ILE A 64 -4.18 -10.61 -18.67
CA ILE A 64 -3.93 -10.97 -17.27
C ILE A 64 -4.85 -12.13 -16.92
N LEU A 65 -4.28 -13.19 -16.37
CA LEU A 65 -4.97 -14.40 -15.95
C LEU A 65 -4.87 -14.53 -14.44
N ALA A 66 -5.92 -15.02 -13.77
CA ALA A 66 -5.90 -15.45 -12.38
C ALA A 66 -6.39 -16.90 -12.31
N ALA A 67 -5.56 -17.81 -11.79
CA ALA A 67 -5.87 -19.24 -11.78
C ALA A 67 -6.39 -19.74 -13.14
N ASP A 68 -5.76 -19.28 -14.23
CA ASP A 68 -6.08 -19.59 -15.63
C ASP A 68 -7.39 -18.98 -16.18
N VAL A 69 -8.10 -18.18 -15.39
CA VAL A 69 -9.27 -17.39 -15.83
C VAL A 69 -8.83 -15.99 -16.28
N PRO A 70 -9.24 -15.51 -17.47
CA PRO A 70 -8.96 -14.15 -17.90
C PRO A 70 -9.60 -13.11 -16.97
N LEU A 71 -8.77 -12.19 -16.44
CA LEU A 71 -9.22 -11.02 -15.70
C LEU A 71 -9.52 -9.85 -16.62
N CYS A 72 -8.52 -9.45 -17.41
CA CYS A 72 -8.61 -8.33 -18.34
C CYS A 72 -7.59 -8.44 -19.47
N GLU A 73 -7.81 -7.64 -20.52
CA GLU A 73 -6.84 -7.37 -21.58
C GLU A 73 -6.32 -5.95 -21.43
N LEU A 74 -5.01 -5.77 -21.50
CA LEU A 74 -4.36 -4.47 -21.40
C LEU A 74 -3.08 -4.41 -22.25
N ARG A 75 -2.47 -3.24 -22.36
CA ARG A 75 -1.17 -3.10 -23.03
C ARG A 75 -0.04 -2.97 -22.02
N LEU A 76 0.98 -3.82 -22.15
CA LEU A 76 2.18 -3.82 -21.30
C LEU A 76 3.41 -3.41 -22.09
N VAL A 77 4.33 -2.72 -21.41
CA VAL A 77 5.67 -2.41 -21.89
C VAL A 77 6.67 -3.17 -21.04
N ALA A 78 7.52 -3.97 -21.67
CA ALA A 78 8.70 -4.51 -21.00
C ALA A 78 9.71 -3.39 -20.74
N ARG A 79 10.10 -3.22 -19.47
CA ARG A 79 10.99 -2.13 -19.03
C ARG A 79 12.41 -2.60 -18.78
N SER A 80 12.56 -3.78 -18.20
CA SER A 80 13.87 -4.32 -17.84
C SER A 80 13.82 -5.84 -17.81
N LEU A 81 15.01 -6.41 -18.02
CA LEU A 81 15.29 -7.82 -17.87
C LEU A 81 16.43 -7.94 -16.85
N ALA A 82 16.21 -8.72 -15.80
CA ALA A 82 17.19 -8.90 -14.73
C ALA A 82 17.18 -10.35 -14.26
N ARG A 83 18.27 -10.79 -13.62
CA ARG A 83 18.25 -12.05 -12.88
C ARG A 83 17.64 -11.81 -11.51
N ASP A 84 16.70 -12.66 -11.14
CA ASP A 84 16.13 -12.72 -9.80
C ASP A 84 16.85 -13.80 -9.00
N GLY A 85 17.58 -13.37 -7.97
CA GLY A 85 18.48 -14.24 -7.20
C GLY A 85 19.51 -14.95 -8.06
N ASP A 86 19.79 -16.22 -7.73
CA ASP A 86 20.98 -16.89 -8.25
C ASP A 86 20.81 -17.48 -9.67
N ARG A 87 19.58 -17.70 -10.19
CA ARG A 87 19.40 -18.38 -11.50
C ARG A 87 18.15 -18.06 -12.34
N ALA A 88 17.09 -17.45 -11.80
CA ALA A 88 15.86 -17.24 -12.59
C ALA A 88 15.92 -15.91 -13.34
N LEU A 89 15.58 -15.91 -14.63
CA LEU A 89 15.43 -14.68 -15.40
C LEU A 89 14.05 -14.07 -15.10
N ALA A 90 14.02 -12.78 -14.82
CA ALA A 90 12.80 -12.04 -14.53
C ALA A 90 12.69 -10.80 -15.41
N MET A 91 11.46 -10.45 -15.75
CA MET A 91 11.15 -9.28 -16.55
C MET A 91 10.18 -8.38 -15.79
N THR A 92 10.46 -7.08 -15.78
CA THR A 92 9.57 -6.07 -15.23
C THR A 92 8.73 -5.46 -16.35
N LEU A 93 7.42 -5.56 -16.20
CA LEU A 93 6.41 -5.03 -17.11
C LEU A 93 5.64 -3.90 -16.44
N GLN A 94 5.18 -2.94 -17.23
CA GLN A 94 4.32 -1.85 -16.76
C GLN A 94 3.16 -1.63 -17.72
N PRO A 95 1.98 -1.20 -17.22
CA PRO A 95 0.90 -0.76 -18.08
C PRO A 95 1.37 0.40 -18.97
N SER A 96 0.92 0.40 -20.21
CA SER A 96 1.31 1.42 -21.17
C SER A 96 0.56 2.74 -20.98
N ARG A 97 -0.63 2.68 -20.36
CA ARG A 97 -1.55 3.78 -20.14
C ARG A 97 -2.12 3.73 -18.72
N ALA A 98 -2.58 4.88 -18.22
CA ALA A 98 -3.29 4.96 -16.93
C ALA A 98 -4.60 4.14 -16.94
N ASP A 99 -5.34 4.12 -18.05
CA ASP A 99 -6.57 3.33 -18.15
C ASP A 99 -6.30 1.81 -18.10
N ASP A 100 -5.16 1.36 -18.63
CA ASP A 100 -4.73 -0.04 -18.56
C ASP A 100 -4.46 -0.45 -17.10
N ASP A 101 -3.81 0.44 -16.34
CA ASP A 101 -3.52 0.26 -14.92
C ASP A 101 -4.80 0.23 -14.08
N THR A 102 -5.69 1.20 -14.30
CA THR A 102 -6.99 1.27 -13.63
C THR A 102 -7.81 0.01 -13.90
N LEU A 103 -7.88 -0.44 -15.16
CA LEU A 103 -8.60 -1.65 -15.56
C LEU A 103 -8.04 -2.89 -14.85
N PHE A 104 -6.71 -3.01 -14.73
CA PHE A 104 -6.10 -4.12 -13.99
C PHE A 104 -6.56 -4.14 -12.53
N TRP A 105 -6.44 -3.01 -11.83
CA TRP A 105 -6.79 -2.93 -10.41
C TRP A 105 -8.27 -3.17 -10.16
N GLN A 106 -9.15 -2.64 -11.01
CA GLN A 106 -10.59 -2.90 -10.93
C GLN A 106 -10.92 -4.38 -11.17
N SER A 107 -10.34 -4.99 -12.20
CA SER A 107 -10.56 -6.41 -12.52
C SER A 107 -10.05 -7.31 -11.40
N LEU A 108 -8.92 -6.93 -10.80
CA LEU A 108 -8.35 -7.66 -9.69
C LEU A 108 -9.20 -7.55 -8.42
N HIS A 109 -9.71 -6.35 -8.11
CA HIS A 109 -10.63 -6.14 -7.01
C HIS A 109 -11.90 -6.98 -7.17
N SER A 110 -12.53 -6.95 -8.35
CA SER A 110 -13.73 -7.74 -8.64
C SER A 110 -13.46 -9.25 -8.51
N TYR A 111 -12.30 -9.72 -8.95
CA TYR A 111 -11.90 -11.12 -8.76
C TYR A 111 -11.77 -11.49 -7.28
N VAL A 112 -11.09 -10.65 -6.49
CA VAL A 112 -10.93 -10.88 -5.04
C VAL A 112 -12.28 -10.88 -4.32
N ALA A 113 -13.16 -9.92 -4.65
CA ALA A 113 -14.50 -9.83 -4.08
C ALA A 113 -15.35 -11.06 -4.41
N ALA A 114 -15.23 -11.62 -5.62
CA ALA A 114 -15.94 -12.83 -6.03
C ALA A 114 -15.42 -14.11 -5.34
N GLN A 115 -14.16 -14.12 -4.90
CA GLN A 115 -13.56 -15.23 -4.18
C GLN A 115 -13.79 -15.17 -2.65
N ALA A 116 -14.28 -14.04 -2.15
CA ALA A 116 -14.63 -13.93 -0.74
C ALA A 116 -15.77 -14.91 -0.41
N PRO A 117 -15.68 -15.68 0.69
CA PRO A 117 -16.80 -16.49 1.15
C PRO A 117 -18.04 -15.59 1.27
N LEU A 118 -19.16 -16.03 0.67
CA LEU A 118 -20.45 -15.37 0.89
C LEU A 118 -20.64 -15.20 2.40
N PRO A 119 -20.97 -13.98 2.88
CA PRO A 119 -21.36 -13.84 4.27
C PRO A 119 -22.57 -14.75 4.49
N ASP A 120 -22.51 -15.61 5.51
CA ASP A 120 -23.69 -16.33 5.99
C ASP A 120 -24.80 -15.30 6.20
N LEU A 121 -25.80 -15.30 5.31
CA LEU A 121 -26.90 -14.37 5.39
C LEU A 121 -27.60 -14.61 6.74
N PRO A 122 -27.67 -13.61 7.63
CA PRO A 122 -28.48 -13.76 8.83
C PRO A 122 -29.94 -13.90 8.38
N ARG A 123 -30.56 -15.04 8.69
CA ARG A 123 -32.03 -15.15 8.71
C ARG A 123 -32.56 -14.02 9.58
N GLN A 124 -33.19 -13.04 8.94
CA GLN A 124 -33.84 -11.93 9.63
C GLN A 124 -34.92 -12.46 10.58
N ALA A 125 -34.82 -12.09 11.84
CA ALA A 125 -35.99 -11.89 12.69
C ALA A 125 -35.86 -10.51 13.32
N VAL A 126 -36.81 -9.65 12.97
CA VAL A 126 -37.03 -8.31 13.51
C VAL A 126 -37.38 -8.42 15.00
N ALA A 127 -36.68 -7.66 15.84
CA ALA A 127 -37.20 -7.24 17.15
C ALA A 127 -36.69 -5.83 17.48
N LEU A 128 -37.64 -4.91 17.61
CA LEU A 128 -37.46 -3.55 18.08
C LEU A 128 -37.11 -3.50 19.57
N GLN A 129 -36.36 -2.45 19.93
CA GLN A 129 -36.31 -1.75 21.22
C GLN A 129 -35.72 -2.45 22.45
N GLY A 130 -34.69 -1.80 23.02
CA GLY A 130 -34.22 -2.05 24.38
C GLY A 130 -33.06 -1.12 24.74
N SER A 131 -33.36 -0.10 25.53
CA SER A 131 -32.42 0.89 26.06
C SER A 131 -31.42 0.30 27.06
N SER A 132 -30.30 1.01 27.22
CA SER A 132 -29.53 1.20 28.47
C SER A 132 -28.21 0.44 28.70
N ALA A 133 -27.14 1.24 28.71
CA ALA A 133 -26.14 1.37 29.78
C ALA A 133 -25.26 0.19 30.22
N ARG A 134 -23.94 0.44 30.05
CA ARG A 134 -22.82 0.14 30.97
C ARG A 134 -22.56 -1.34 31.29
N HIS A 135 -21.39 -1.83 30.85
CA HIS A 135 -20.31 -2.22 31.77
C HIS A 135 -18.97 -2.25 31.05
N ALA A 136 -17.97 -1.71 31.73
CA ALA A 136 -16.59 -1.58 31.29
C ALA A 136 -15.86 -2.94 31.33
N ALA A 137 -14.91 -3.13 30.42
CA ALA A 137 -13.75 -3.96 30.67
C ALA A 137 -12.50 -3.19 30.19
N HIS A 138 -11.91 -2.55 31.18
CA HIS A 138 -10.59 -1.97 31.25
C HIS A 138 -9.52 -2.98 30.76
N VAL A 139 -8.79 -2.64 29.68
CA VAL A 139 -7.48 -3.25 29.41
C VAL A 139 -6.45 -2.13 29.45
N ASN A 140 -5.87 -1.99 30.63
CA ASN A 140 -4.63 -1.25 30.85
C ASN A 140 -3.49 -1.99 30.13
N GLY A 141 -2.86 -1.27 29.22
CA GLY A 141 -1.67 -1.73 28.50
C GLY A 141 -1.17 -0.61 27.61
N VAL A 142 -0.76 0.50 28.21
CA VAL A 142 -0.01 1.56 27.52
C VAL A 142 1.36 0.98 27.16
N ALA A 143 1.41 0.24 26.06
CA ALA A 143 2.65 -0.03 25.37
C ALA A 143 3.10 1.30 24.77
N ALA A 144 4.26 1.79 25.22
CA ALA A 144 4.90 2.97 24.66
C ALA A 144 4.91 2.87 23.13
N THR A 145 4.14 3.74 22.46
CA THR A 145 4.28 3.93 21.02
C THR A 145 5.74 4.27 20.75
N PRO A 146 6.44 3.55 19.86
CA PRO A 146 7.80 3.92 19.51
C PRO A 146 7.79 5.36 19.01
N ASP A 147 8.65 6.19 19.62
CA ASP A 147 8.83 7.60 19.29
C ASP A 147 8.96 7.74 17.78
N LEU A 148 8.04 8.46 17.15
CA LEU A 148 8.12 8.76 15.74
C LEU A 148 9.30 9.70 15.53
N GLN A 149 10.20 9.34 14.62
CA GLN A 149 11.31 10.23 14.26
C GLN A 149 10.78 11.43 13.48
N ASN A 150 11.52 12.54 13.49
CA ASN A 150 11.22 13.70 12.64
C ASN A 150 11.04 13.26 11.18
N GLY A 151 9.98 13.76 10.54
CA GLY A 151 9.62 13.36 9.17
C GLY A 151 8.83 12.06 9.07
N GLN A 152 8.38 11.44 10.16
CA GLN A 152 7.49 10.26 10.11
C GLN A 152 6.05 10.61 10.50
N SER A 153 5.08 9.97 9.85
CA SER A 153 3.67 10.03 10.24
C SER A 153 2.99 8.68 9.99
N LYS A 154 2.05 8.29 10.84
CA LYS A 154 1.35 6.99 10.70
C LYS A 154 -0.13 7.19 10.40
N ALA A 155 -0.64 6.29 9.58
CA ALA A 155 -2.06 6.16 9.30
C ALA A 155 -2.49 4.71 9.58
N LEU A 156 -3.70 4.55 10.11
CA LEU A 156 -4.38 3.28 10.22
C LEU A 156 -5.60 3.33 9.30
N PHE A 157 -5.65 2.42 8.34
CA PHE A 157 -6.81 2.23 7.48
C PHE A 157 -7.60 1.01 7.96
N THR A 158 -8.91 1.16 8.12
CA THR A 158 -9.82 0.06 8.47
C THR A 158 -10.76 -0.18 7.29
N LEU A 159 -10.82 -1.43 6.84
CA LEU A 159 -11.61 -1.86 5.69
C LEU A 159 -12.71 -2.85 6.11
N PRO A 160 -13.73 -3.09 5.24
CA PRO A 160 -14.86 -3.96 5.58
C PRO A 160 -14.46 -5.43 5.78
N SER A 161 -13.42 -5.90 5.08
CA SER A 161 -12.99 -7.29 5.14
C SER A 161 -11.47 -7.45 5.10
N HIS A 162 -11.01 -8.65 5.45
CA HIS A 162 -9.61 -9.04 5.30
C HIS A 162 -9.14 -9.03 3.84
N ALA A 163 -10.02 -9.41 2.92
CA ALA A 163 -9.73 -9.45 1.48
C ALA A 163 -9.54 -8.03 0.94
N ASP A 164 -10.40 -7.10 1.33
CA ASP A 164 -10.28 -5.68 0.97
C ASP A 164 -9.01 -5.07 1.54
N ALA A 165 -8.70 -5.35 2.82
CA ALA A 165 -7.47 -4.87 3.45
C ALA A 165 -6.22 -5.40 2.75
N GLN A 166 -6.23 -6.65 2.31
CA GLN A 166 -5.13 -7.21 1.52
C GLN A 166 -5.02 -6.51 0.16
N PHE A 167 -6.12 -6.39 -0.59
CA PHE A 167 -6.15 -5.70 -1.88
C PHE A 167 -5.62 -4.26 -1.76
N PHE A 168 -6.13 -3.51 -0.78
CA PHE A 168 -5.76 -2.10 -0.56
C PHE A 168 -4.29 -1.94 -0.16
N ALA A 169 -3.75 -2.87 0.64
CA ALA A 169 -2.33 -2.88 1.00
C ALA A 169 -1.40 -3.05 -0.22
N GLU A 170 -1.75 -3.92 -1.16
CA GLU A 170 -0.99 -4.11 -2.41
C GLU A 170 -1.15 -2.92 -3.36
N TRP A 171 -2.36 -2.37 -3.45
CA TRP A 171 -2.62 -1.16 -4.24
C TRP A 171 -1.77 0.02 -3.75
N LEU A 172 -1.71 0.24 -2.42
CA LEU A 172 -0.87 1.29 -1.83
C LEU A 172 0.61 1.10 -2.18
N GLU A 173 1.14 -0.12 -2.04
CA GLU A 173 2.54 -0.39 -2.35
C GLU A 173 2.88 -0.05 -3.80
N TYR A 174 2.07 -0.55 -4.73
CA TYR A 174 2.30 -0.35 -6.15
C TYR A 174 2.28 1.15 -6.50
N HIS A 175 1.36 1.92 -5.92
CA HIS A 175 1.19 3.35 -6.18
C HIS A 175 2.12 4.26 -5.37
N PHE A 176 3.15 3.73 -4.71
CA PHE A 176 4.12 4.53 -3.95
C PHE A 176 4.67 5.73 -4.74
N ALA A 177 5.01 5.53 -6.02
CA ALA A 177 5.55 6.61 -6.86
C ALA A 177 4.53 7.74 -7.10
N GLU A 178 3.25 7.38 -7.30
CA GLU A 178 2.17 8.36 -7.45
C GLU A 178 1.91 9.09 -6.13
N ILE A 179 1.83 8.37 -5.02
CA ILE A 179 1.69 8.94 -3.68
C ILE A 179 2.83 9.93 -3.42
N GLY A 180 4.07 9.57 -3.74
CA GLY A 180 5.23 10.45 -3.62
C GLY A 180 5.18 11.67 -4.56
N ALA A 181 4.68 11.51 -5.78
CA ALA A 181 4.48 12.63 -6.70
C ALA A 181 3.41 13.62 -6.18
N ARG A 182 2.32 13.10 -5.61
CA ARG A 182 1.28 13.91 -4.95
C ARG A 182 1.79 14.60 -3.70
N ALA A 183 2.65 13.95 -2.93
CA ALA A 183 3.32 14.60 -1.80
C ALA A 183 4.11 15.82 -2.27
N ARG A 184 4.93 15.65 -3.31
CA ARG A 184 5.74 16.74 -3.90
C ARG A 184 4.91 17.86 -4.53
N SER A 185 3.71 17.58 -5.06
CA SER A 185 2.84 18.62 -5.62
C SER A 185 2.22 19.51 -4.53
N MET A 186 2.06 19.00 -3.30
CA MET A 186 1.60 19.80 -2.17
C MET A 186 2.71 20.66 -1.55
N SER A 187 3.94 20.15 -1.54
CA SER A 187 5.13 20.90 -1.11
C SER A 187 6.39 20.28 -1.70
N ALA A 188 7.28 21.12 -2.21
CA ALA A 188 8.58 20.67 -2.70
C ALA A 188 9.43 20.00 -1.60
N LEU A 189 9.16 20.29 -0.32
CA LEU A 189 9.81 19.70 0.84
C LEU A 189 9.17 18.38 1.29
N ALA A 190 7.97 18.05 0.79
CA ALA A 190 7.25 16.81 1.11
C ALA A 190 7.72 15.65 0.22
N GLU A 191 9.03 15.36 0.26
CA GLU A 191 9.60 14.22 -0.44
C GLU A 191 9.36 12.95 0.39
N LEU A 192 8.46 12.08 -0.10
CA LEU A 192 8.24 10.75 0.46
C LEU A 192 9.37 9.81 0.03
N THR A 193 10.15 9.34 1.00
CA THR A 193 11.34 8.50 0.79
C THR A 193 11.06 7.02 0.96
N ALA A 194 10.15 6.68 1.87
CA ALA A 194 9.72 5.31 2.12
C ALA A 194 8.29 5.27 2.64
N MET A 195 7.72 4.07 2.55
CA MET A 195 6.40 3.75 3.08
C MET A 195 6.44 2.32 3.57
N ASP A 196 6.29 2.13 4.87
CA ASP A 196 6.23 0.81 5.49
C ASP A 196 4.77 0.49 5.77
N ARG A 197 4.29 -0.68 5.32
CA ARG A 197 2.93 -1.14 5.62
C ARG A 197 2.95 -2.40 6.46
N ARG A 198 1.96 -2.54 7.32
CA ARG A 198 1.67 -3.77 8.06
C ARG A 198 0.18 -4.00 8.06
N ARG A 199 -0.23 -5.23 7.81
CA ARG A 199 -1.64 -5.62 7.78
C ARG A 199 -1.96 -6.52 8.97
N ALA A 200 -3.14 -6.33 9.55
CA ALA A 200 -3.67 -7.16 10.62
C ALA A 200 -5.19 -7.28 10.47
N GLY A 201 -5.70 -8.47 10.16
CA GLY A 201 -7.14 -8.66 9.94
C GLY A 201 -7.65 -7.80 8.78
N SER A 202 -8.58 -6.89 9.06
CA SER A 202 -9.14 -5.91 8.13
C SER A 202 -8.50 -4.52 8.21
N GLU A 203 -7.34 -4.41 8.87
CA GLU A 203 -6.62 -3.16 9.08
C GLU A 203 -5.30 -3.14 8.30
N VAL A 204 -4.94 -1.95 7.81
CA VAL A 204 -3.66 -1.65 7.16
C VAL A 204 -3.04 -0.45 7.86
N ALA A 205 -1.98 -0.69 8.65
CA ALA A 205 -1.17 0.35 9.26
C ALA A 205 -0.05 0.77 8.29
N VAL A 206 0.11 2.07 8.07
CA VAL A 206 1.11 2.64 7.16
C VAL A 206 1.95 3.67 7.89
N VAL A 207 3.26 3.59 7.76
CA VAL A 207 4.21 4.60 8.20
C VAL A 207 4.76 5.30 6.96
N PHE A 208 4.52 6.61 6.87
CA PHE A 208 5.07 7.46 5.83
C PHE A 208 6.38 8.07 6.31
N HIS A 209 7.43 7.95 5.50
CA HIS A 209 8.75 8.48 5.79
C HIS A 209 9.06 9.61 4.83
N TYR A 210 8.96 10.85 5.31
CA TYR A 210 9.39 12.04 4.61
C TYR A 210 10.86 12.33 4.90
N ARG A 211 11.43 13.30 4.18
CA ARG A 211 12.74 13.83 4.52
C ARG A 211 12.76 14.44 5.93
N PRO A 212 13.91 14.39 6.63
CA PRO A 212 14.00 14.81 8.04
C PRO A 212 13.69 16.29 8.31
N ASP A 213 13.81 17.15 7.30
CA ASP A 213 13.55 18.60 7.34
C ASP A 213 12.06 18.95 7.16
N MET A 214 11.21 17.95 6.95
CA MET A 214 9.80 18.14 6.67
C MET A 214 9.02 18.41 7.97
N SER A 215 8.57 19.66 8.13
CA SER A 215 7.92 20.15 9.36
C SER A 215 6.42 19.88 9.47
N ASP A 216 5.75 19.54 8.36
CA ASP A 216 4.29 19.38 8.30
C ASP A 216 3.86 17.97 7.86
N ALA A 217 4.60 16.95 8.32
CA ALA A 217 4.48 15.56 7.86
C ALA A 217 3.07 15.03 8.04
N ARG A 218 2.47 15.39 9.17
CA ARG A 218 1.09 15.04 9.50
C ARG A 218 0.09 15.59 8.50
N ARG A 219 0.11 16.90 8.18
CA ARG A 219 -0.86 17.48 7.25
C ARG A 219 -0.70 16.90 5.84
N CYS A 220 0.54 16.67 5.41
CA CYS A 220 0.79 15.99 4.15
C CYS A 220 0.22 14.56 4.16
N THR A 221 0.43 13.81 5.25
CA THR A 221 -0.13 12.46 5.40
C THR A 221 -1.65 12.48 5.43
N GLU A 222 -2.28 13.42 6.15
CA GLU A 222 -3.74 13.61 6.16
C GLU A 222 -4.29 13.80 4.74
N ALA A 223 -3.66 14.65 3.94
CA ALA A 223 -4.06 14.90 2.56
C ALA A 223 -3.86 13.66 1.65
N LEU A 224 -2.73 12.95 1.77
CA LEU A 224 -2.48 11.72 1.01
C LEU A 224 -3.46 10.62 1.39
N CYS A 225 -3.77 10.47 2.68
CA CYS A 225 -4.72 9.47 3.16
C CYS A 225 -6.15 9.80 2.71
N ALA A 226 -6.56 11.07 2.77
CA ALA A 226 -7.86 11.50 2.26
C ALA A 226 -8.00 11.22 0.77
N TRP A 227 -6.94 11.48 0.00
CA TRP A 227 -6.89 11.12 -1.42
C TRP A 227 -7.01 9.60 -1.62
N ALA A 228 -6.20 8.79 -0.95
CA ALA A 228 -6.23 7.33 -1.09
C ALA A 228 -7.60 6.74 -0.72
N VAL A 229 -8.26 7.26 0.31
CA VAL A 229 -9.63 6.89 0.68
C VAL A 229 -10.61 7.26 -0.45
N SER A 230 -10.50 8.47 -1.00
CA SER A 230 -11.36 8.93 -2.10
C SER A 230 -11.19 8.09 -3.37
N GLU A 231 -9.95 7.77 -3.75
CA GLU A 231 -9.66 6.90 -4.89
C GLU A 231 -10.21 5.50 -4.67
N ALA A 232 -9.98 4.90 -3.49
CA ALA A 232 -10.47 3.58 -3.19
C ALA A 232 -12.01 3.49 -3.26
N ALA A 233 -12.70 4.52 -2.78
CA ALA A 233 -14.15 4.63 -2.91
C ALA A 233 -14.58 4.79 -4.38
N THR A 234 -13.89 5.64 -5.15
CA THR A 234 -14.27 5.98 -6.53
C THR A 234 -13.99 4.84 -7.51
N LEU A 235 -12.81 4.23 -7.43
CA LEU A 235 -12.37 3.21 -8.38
C LEU A 235 -12.89 1.82 -8.03
N PHE A 236 -13.05 1.52 -6.74
CA PHE A 236 -13.32 0.16 -6.27
C PHE A 236 -14.60 0.04 -5.42
N GLY A 237 -15.23 1.16 -5.05
CA GLY A 237 -16.40 1.14 -4.15
C GLY A 237 -16.05 0.76 -2.71
N LEU A 238 -14.77 0.88 -2.31
CA LEU A 238 -14.30 0.49 -0.98
C LEU A 238 -14.64 1.53 0.09
N ALA A 239 -15.27 1.08 1.17
CA ALA A 239 -15.54 1.91 2.35
C ALA A 239 -14.35 1.88 3.31
N VAL A 240 -13.34 2.72 3.04
CA VAL A 240 -12.12 2.82 3.86
C VAL A 240 -12.28 3.91 4.91
N ARG A 241 -12.05 3.57 6.18
CA ARG A 241 -11.88 4.57 7.26
C ARG A 241 -10.39 4.78 7.51
N CYS A 242 -10.00 6.02 7.80
CA CYS A 242 -8.61 6.35 8.05
C CYS A 242 -8.46 7.18 9.33
N GLU A 243 -7.51 6.79 10.18
CA GLU A 243 -7.11 7.52 11.37
C GLU A 243 -5.61 7.81 11.33
N ILE A 244 -5.23 9.07 11.51
CA ILE A 244 -3.82 9.46 11.58
C ILE A 244 -3.35 9.36 13.03
N THR A 245 -2.41 8.47 13.28
CA THR A 245 -1.83 8.25 14.62
C THR A 245 -0.44 8.87 14.69
N GLY A 246 -0.31 9.95 15.48
CA GLY A 246 1.00 10.49 15.85
C GLY A 246 1.12 12.00 15.72
N THR A 247 1.33 12.66 16.86
CA THR A 247 2.17 13.86 17.01
C THR A 247 2.66 13.89 18.45
N GLN A 248 3.96 14.09 18.67
CA GLN A 248 4.41 14.71 19.92
C GLN A 248 3.73 16.08 20.03
N ARG A 249 3.20 16.41 21.22
CA ARG A 249 3.01 17.81 21.59
C ARG A 249 4.38 18.48 21.53
N PRO A 250 4.51 19.70 20.98
CA PRO A 250 5.72 20.48 21.21
C PRO A 250 5.88 20.62 22.72
N THR A 251 6.92 20.00 23.27
CA THR A 251 7.34 20.22 24.64
C THR A 251 7.65 21.70 24.74
N ARG A 252 6.73 22.45 25.37
CA ARG A 252 6.95 23.84 25.72
C ARG A 252 8.17 23.82 26.65
N GLN A 253 9.34 24.19 26.15
CA GLN A 253 10.47 24.51 27.00
C GLN A 253 10.01 25.69 27.84
N GLN A 254 9.58 25.36 29.05
CA GLN A 254 9.34 26.31 30.11
C GLN A 254 10.75 26.73 30.54
N SER A 255 11.27 27.76 29.88
CA SER A 255 12.44 28.47 30.34
C SER A 255 12.08 29.11 31.68
N ASP A 256 12.31 28.38 32.76
CA ASP A 256 12.42 28.94 34.10
C ASP A 256 13.52 30.00 34.05
N THR A 257 13.09 31.24 33.81
CA THR A 257 13.93 32.40 34.02
C THR A 257 13.74 32.77 35.49
N GLU A 258 14.39 32.02 36.37
CA GLU A 258 14.53 32.39 37.78
C GLU A 258 15.50 33.59 37.84
N ILE A 259 14.99 34.80 37.62
CA ILE A 259 15.72 36.04 37.90
C ILE A 259 15.69 36.22 39.42
N ARG A 260 16.72 35.74 40.10
CA ARG A 260 17.02 36.14 41.48
C ARG A 260 17.51 37.58 41.51
N LEU A 261 16.70 38.46 42.08
CA LEU A 261 17.11 39.82 42.48
C LEU A 261 17.92 39.73 43.79
N PRO A 262 19.11 40.36 43.90
CA PRO A 262 19.75 40.56 45.19
C PRO A 262 19.12 41.77 45.90
N PHE A 263 18.45 41.51 47.03
CA PHE A 263 18.22 42.51 48.05
C PHE A 263 19.52 42.71 48.83
N ALA A 264 20.04 43.94 48.83
CA ALA A 264 21.03 44.41 49.79
C ALA A 264 20.45 45.65 50.50
N SER A 265 20.44 45.60 51.82
CA SER A 265 20.33 46.75 52.72
C SER A 265 21.46 46.65 53.72
#